data_AF-A0A3D9DTY8-F1
#
_entry.id   AF-A0A3D9DTY8-F1
#
_cell.length_a   1.000
_cell.length_b   1.000
_cell.length_c   1.000
_cell.angle_alpha   90.00
_cell.angle_beta   90.00
_cell.angle_gamma   90.00
#
_symmetry.space_group_name_H-M   'P 1'
#
loop_
_entity.id
_entity.type
_entity.pdbx_description
1 polymer ?
#
loop_
_entity_poly.entity_id
_entity_poly.type
_entity_poly.pdbx_seq_one_letter_code
_entity_poly.pdbx_strand_id
1 'polypeptide(L)'
;MASLMTRFRSRLALRAAASIVAIVGVLGIAFLLTAVHLRAESEKSVQQMRLEGLIATVERTAQIACFLDDAQLAGEVTQGLLSNRIVREARLIRHDGSALADRVTAIDHDSGAPLTRAIESPFEPGQQVCELTLVPDQDWIDSMVNDATRFLSVALVLQLLGLGVSVILVVFYFVTRPISDISQKLHALEAETGQKLSSPSGHYKDEIGRLVLSVNAMIDRLVSSLSEERRQRLAREIEERRYRTLFDNVEAGIFELDDQGQLLSANPAFCRLFLGGRPLDPAGPPIAFTALSGEGGPTMQELTSRRARRDSPRQWEMAVGDGKYRRWVSVMVSRLEEGRLQGVAHDITERRRAAEAAEKLAVTDPLTGLGNRLGFERRLDVIQRYQRLHPDRQHALMVLDFDHFKQVNDVYGHHAGDEVLRQIAGMLLATSRQHDYPARLGGDEFVLLLDHRTPLTDLTELAQRLIDSINRPLILASGQQVRLGVSIGIAVLGRDTRDVQTLIQLADQAMYRAKREGRNTWRCHDPNITLES
;
A
#
# COMPACT_ATOMS: atom_id res chain seq x y z
N MET A 1 -43.62 -29.91 -23.49
CA MET A 1 -42.38 -30.45 -24.08
C MET A 1 -41.24 -29.42 -24.21
N ALA A 2 -41.48 -28.18 -24.67
CA ALA A 2 -40.42 -27.18 -24.87
C ALA A 2 -39.59 -26.81 -23.61
N SER A 3 -40.22 -26.71 -22.43
CA SER A 3 -39.55 -26.44 -21.13
C SER A 3 -38.67 -27.61 -20.63
N LEU A 4 -39.02 -28.85 -20.96
CA LEU A 4 -38.19 -30.00 -20.65
C LEU A 4 -36.95 -30.04 -21.56
N MET A 5 -37.13 -29.76 -22.85
CA MET A 5 -36.01 -29.73 -23.81
C MET A 5 -34.99 -28.62 -23.53
N THR A 6 -35.42 -27.48 -23.00
CA THR A 6 -34.50 -26.40 -22.60
C THR A 6 -33.71 -26.75 -21.34
N ARG A 7 -34.35 -27.36 -20.32
CA ARG A 7 -33.64 -27.90 -19.13
C ARG A 7 -32.69 -29.04 -19.46
N PHE A 8 -33.03 -29.83 -20.48
CA PHE A 8 -32.19 -30.92 -20.96
C PHE A 8 -30.94 -30.43 -21.71
N ARG A 9 -31.08 -29.34 -22.47
CA ARG A 9 -29.94 -28.72 -23.19
C ARG A 9 -28.95 -28.02 -22.26
N SER A 10 -29.39 -27.45 -21.15
CA SER A 10 -28.53 -26.64 -20.27
C SER A 10 -27.74 -27.44 -19.22
N ARG A 11 -28.15 -28.69 -18.91
CA ARG A 11 -27.53 -29.50 -17.84
C ARG A 11 -26.72 -30.66 -18.41
N LEU A 12 -25.39 -30.55 -18.32
CA LEU A 12 -24.44 -31.57 -18.80
C LEU A 12 -24.76 -32.97 -18.25
N ALA A 13 -25.13 -33.06 -16.97
CA ALA A 13 -25.45 -34.33 -16.33
C ALA A 13 -26.66 -35.05 -16.94
N LEU A 14 -27.69 -34.30 -17.37
CA LEU A 14 -28.85 -34.86 -18.06
C LEU A 14 -28.47 -35.38 -19.44
N ARG A 15 -27.60 -34.65 -20.16
CA ARG A 15 -27.08 -35.10 -21.46
C ARG A 15 -26.22 -36.36 -21.32
N ALA A 16 -25.35 -36.42 -20.31
CA ALA A 16 -24.52 -37.59 -20.04
C ALA A 16 -25.38 -38.82 -19.68
N ALA A 17 -26.35 -38.67 -18.76
CA ALA A 17 -27.29 -39.73 -18.44
C ALA A 17 -28.08 -40.20 -19.67
N ALA A 18 -28.54 -39.26 -20.50
CA ALA A 18 -29.23 -39.57 -21.75
C ALA A 18 -28.36 -40.35 -22.75
N SER A 19 -27.11 -39.94 -22.92
CA SER A 19 -26.16 -40.66 -23.77
C SER A 19 -25.91 -42.08 -23.27
N ILE A 20 -25.76 -42.27 -21.96
CA ILE A 20 -25.58 -43.62 -21.38
C ILE A 20 -26.83 -44.47 -21.60
N VAL A 21 -28.03 -43.93 -21.36
CA VAL A 21 -29.29 -44.64 -21.62
C VAL A 21 -29.45 -44.97 -23.10
N ALA A 22 -29.05 -44.08 -24.01
CA ALA A 22 -29.06 -44.34 -25.44
C ALA A 22 -28.10 -45.47 -25.82
N ILE A 23 -26.87 -45.47 -25.30
CA ILE A 23 -25.88 -46.53 -25.56
C ILE A 23 -26.36 -47.88 -25.01
N VAL A 24 -26.83 -47.91 -23.76
CA VAL A 24 -27.40 -49.11 -23.13
C VAL A 24 -28.62 -49.60 -23.89
N GLY A 25 -29.46 -48.68 -24.38
CA GLY A 25 -30.62 -49.00 -25.21
C GLY A 25 -30.22 -49.65 -26.53
N VAL A 26 -29.25 -49.09 -27.25
CA VAL A 26 -28.76 -49.65 -28.53
C VAL A 26 -28.15 -51.04 -28.33
N LEU A 27 -27.27 -51.19 -27.34
CA LEU A 27 -26.66 -52.48 -27.02
C LEU A 27 -27.71 -53.51 -26.56
N GLY A 28 -28.68 -53.06 -25.77
CA GLY A 28 -29.78 -53.89 -25.30
C GLY A 28 -30.69 -54.37 -26.43
N ILE A 29 -31.05 -53.50 -27.35
CA ILE A 29 -31.84 -53.86 -28.54
C ILE A 29 -31.07 -54.87 -29.40
N ALA A 30 -29.78 -54.62 -29.66
CA ALA A 30 -28.95 -55.55 -30.42
C ALA A 30 -28.90 -56.94 -29.74
N PHE A 31 -28.69 -56.98 -28.42
CA PHE A 31 -28.71 -58.24 -27.65
C PHE A 31 -30.07 -58.93 -27.72
N LEU A 32 -31.17 -58.20 -27.61
CA LEU A 32 -32.52 -58.74 -27.70
C LEU A 32 -32.79 -59.37 -29.07
N LEU A 33 -32.43 -58.67 -30.15
CA LEU A 33 -32.59 -59.19 -31.51
C LEU A 33 -31.80 -60.49 -31.70
N THR A 34 -30.55 -60.52 -31.25
CA THR A 34 -29.71 -61.73 -31.32
C THR A 34 -30.26 -62.87 -30.47
N ALA A 35 -30.73 -62.59 -29.24
CA ALA A 35 -31.27 -63.59 -28.34
C ALA A 35 -32.58 -64.22 -28.87
N VAL A 36 -33.48 -63.40 -29.44
CA VAL A 36 -34.71 -63.88 -30.06
C VAL A 36 -34.38 -64.72 -31.29
N HIS A 37 -33.41 -64.30 -32.11
CA HIS A 37 -33.00 -65.04 -33.29
C HIS A 37 -32.43 -66.43 -32.95
N LEU A 38 -31.45 -66.50 -32.02
CA LEU A 38 -30.86 -67.75 -31.56
C LEU A 38 -31.91 -68.69 -30.93
N ARG A 39 -32.88 -68.13 -30.19
CA ARG A 39 -33.95 -68.93 -29.57
C ARG A 39 -34.91 -69.48 -30.62
N ALA A 40 -35.29 -68.68 -31.60
CA ALA A 40 -36.15 -69.10 -32.70
C ALA A 40 -35.50 -70.23 -33.51
N GLU A 41 -34.20 -70.11 -33.83
CA GLU A 41 -33.44 -71.19 -34.49
C GLU A 41 -33.40 -72.46 -33.64
N SER A 42 -33.10 -72.34 -32.34
CA SER A 42 -33.07 -73.50 -31.44
C SER A 42 -34.42 -74.21 -31.35
N GLU A 43 -35.54 -73.49 -31.28
CA GLU A 43 -36.88 -74.11 -31.23
C GLU A 43 -37.23 -74.78 -32.56
N LYS A 44 -36.85 -74.17 -33.71
CA LYS A 44 -37.04 -74.79 -35.03
C LYS A 44 -36.30 -76.14 -35.13
N SER A 45 -35.04 -76.20 -34.68
CA SER A 45 -34.29 -77.47 -34.66
C SER A 45 -34.93 -78.52 -33.75
N VAL A 46 -35.52 -78.12 -32.61
CA VAL A 46 -36.25 -79.04 -31.73
C VAL A 46 -37.51 -79.60 -32.40
N GLN A 47 -38.26 -78.78 -33.15
CA GLN A 47 -39.43 -79.28 -33.89
C GLN A 47 -39.03 -80.23 -35.02
N GLN A 48 -37.94 -79.97 -35.74
CA GLN A 48 -37.42 -80.88 -36.77
C GLN A 48 -37.08 -82.26 -36.17
N MET A 49 -36.34 -82.30 -35.05
CA MET A 49 -36.03 -83.56 -34.36
C MET A 49 -37.30 -84.31 -33.89
N ARG A 50 -38.35 -83.59 -33.46
CA ARG A 50 -39.62 -84.21 -33.10
C ARG A 50 -40.32 -84.84 -34.30
N LEU A 51 -40.30 -84.18 -35.46
CA LEU A 51 -40.88 -84.71 -36.69
C LEU A 51 -40.15 -85.97 -37.15
N GLU A 52 -38.81 -85.98 -37.11
CA GLU A 52 -37.99 -87.17 -37.39
C GLU A 52 -38.28 -88.32 -36.41
N GLY A 53 -38.47 -88.01 -35.12
CA GLY A 53 -38.85 -89.00 -34.10
C GLY A 53 -40.23 -89.62 -34.34
N LEU A 54 -41.20 -88.85 -34.83
CA LEU A 54 -42.52 -89.37 -35.20
C LEU A 54 -42.43 -90.36 -36.36
N ILE A 55 -41.58 -90.09 -37.35
CA ILE A 55 -41.31 -91.05 -38.44
C ILE A 55 -40.75 -92.35 -37.88
N ALA A 56 -39.71 -92.27 -37.05
CA ALA A 56 -39.06 -93.45 -36.48
C ALA A 56 -40.00 -94.31 -35.63
N THR A 57 -40.95 -93.69 -34.90
CA THR A 57 -41.91 -94.45 -34.07
C THR A 57 -42.92 -95.25 -34.88
N VAL A 58 -43.29 -94.78 -36.08
CA VAL A 58 -44.28 -95.46 -36.93
C VAL A 58 -43.63 -96.27 -38.05
N GLU A 59 -42.30 -96.14 -38.23
CA GLU A 59 -41.51 -96.81 -39.26
C GLU A 59 -41.80 -98.31 -39.36
N ARG A 60 -41.75 -99.05 -38.24
CA ARG A 60 -41.99 -100.50 -38.25
C ARG A 60 -43.42 -100.87 -38.67
N THR A 61 -44.41 -100.09 -38.24
CA THR A 61 -45.81 -100.32 -38.60
C THR A 61 -46.05 -99.97 -40.08
N ALA A 62 -45.39 -98.91 -40.57
CA ALA A 62 -45.40 -98.51 -41.97
C ALA A 62 -44.73 -99.56 -42.87
N GLN A 63 -43.60 -100.15 -42.43
CA GLN A 63 -42.92 -101.25 -43.13
C GLN A 63 -43.85 -102.45 -43.34
N ILE A 64 -44.58 -102.85 -42.29
CA ILE A 64 -45.53 -103.96 -42.36
C ILE A 64 -46.69 -103.63 -43.30
N ALA A 65 -47.28 -102.43 -43.16
CA ALA A 65 -48.38 -101.98 -44.02
C ALA A 65 -47.99 -101.99 -45.51
N CYS A 66 -46.78 -101.50 -45.82
CA CYS A 66 -46.27 -101.44 -47.18
C CYS A 66 -45.88 -102.79 -47.78
N PHE A 67 -45.26 -103.67 -46.98
CA PHE A 67 -44.88 -105.01 -47.45
C PHE A 67 -46.11 -105.87 -47.76
N LEU A 68 -47.17 -105.75 -46.95
CA LEU A 68 -48.41 -106.51 -47.12
C LEU A 68 -49.43 -105.85 -48.07
N ASP A 69 -49.12 -104.66 -48.60
CA ASP A 69 -50.02 -103.84 -49.40
C ASP A 69 -51.37 -103.53 -48.71
N ASP A 70 -51.33 -103.37 -47.38
CA ASP A 70 -52.51 -103.16 -46.54
C ASP A 70 -52.87 -101.66 -46.46
N ALA A 71 -53.81 -101.25 -47.30
CA ALA A 71 -54.33 -99.89 -47.34
C ALA A 71 -55.04 -99.46 -46.03
N GLN A 72 -55.60 -100.41 -45.27
CA GLN A 72 -56.26 -100.10 -44.00
C GLN A 72 -55.21 -99.79 -42.93
N LEU A 73 -54.17 -100.63 -42.82
CA LEU A 73 -53.06 -100.41 -41.88
C LEU A 73 -52.26 -99.13 -42.23
N ALA A 74 -52.03 -98.87 -43.53
CA ALA A 74 -51.42 -97.62 -44.00
C ALA A 74 -52.29 -96.39 -43.68
N GLY A 75 -53.62 -96.52 -43.79
CA GLY A 75 -54.59 -95.51 -43.38
C GLY A 75 -54.56 -95.22 -41.88
N GLU A 76 -54.42 -96.24 -41.04
CA GLU A 76 -54.28 -96.09 -39.58
C GLU A 76 -52.94 -95.42 -39.19
N VAL A 77 -51.85 -95.78 -39.86
CA VAL A 77 -50.52 -95.16 -39.69
C VAL A 77 -50.54 -93.67 -40.05
N THR A 78 -51.06 -93.32 -41.24
CA THR A 78 -51.16 -91.92 -41.66
C THR A 78 -52.13 -91.12 -40.79
N GLN A 79 -53.24 -91.72 -40.34
CA GLN A 79 -54.14 -91.10 -39.36
C GLN A 79 -53.49 -90.89 -37.99
N GLY A 80 -52.68 -91.83 -37.51
CA GLY A 80 -51.92 -91.69 -36.28
C GLY A 80 -50.90 -90.54 -36.35
N LEU A 81 -50.22 -90.38 -37.48
CA LEU A 81 -49.30 -89.27 -37.71
C LEU A 81 -50.03 -87.92 -37.74
N LEU A 82 -51.20 -87.85 -38.39
CA LEU A 82 -52.06 -86.66 -38.44
C LEU A 82 -52.71 -86.30 -37.10
N SER A 83 -52.75 -87.23 -36.14
CA SER A 83 -53.21 -86.91 -34.78
C SER A 83 -52.26 -85.94 -34.07
N ASN A 84 -51.01 -85.83 -34.55
CA ASN A 84 -50.04 -84.86 -34.07
C ASN A 84 -50.20 -83.53 -34.81
N ARG A 85 -50.38 -82.44 -34.05
CA ARG A 85 -50.60 -81.08 -34.57
C ARG A 85 -49.41 -80.49 -35.35
N ILE A 86 -48.24 -81.11 -35.28
CA ILE A 86 -47.05 -80.72 -36.04
C ILE A 86 -47.14 -81.18 -37.51
N VAL A 87 -48.00 -82.16 -37.80
CA VAL A 87 -48.12 -82.80 -39.10
C VAL A 87 -49.38 -82.33 -39.80
N ARG A 88 -49.23 -81.71 -40.97
CA ARG A 88 -50.34 -81.27 -41.80
C ARG A 88 -50.84 -82.38 -42.72
N GLU A 89 -49.90 -83.09 -43.33
CA GLU A 89 -50.17 -84.10 -44.35
C GLU A 89 -49.21 -85.28 -44.15
N ALA A 90 -49.75 -86.49 -44.27
CA ALA A 90 -48.97 -87.73 -44.19
C ALA A 90 -49.36 -88.63 -45.37
N ARG A 91 -48.37 -89.02 -46.17
CA ARG A 91 -48.54 -89.84 -47.37
C ARG A 91 -47.62 -91.04 -47.34
N LEU A 92 -48.18 -92.22 -47.61
CA LEU A 92 -47.44 -93.44 -47.91
C LEU A 92 -47.60 -93.72 -49.39
N ILE A 93 -46.51 -93.62 -50.14
CA ILE A 93 -46.47 -93.79 -51.59
C ILE A 93 -45.69 -95.06 -51.89
N ARG A 94 -46.21 -95.91 -52.79
CA ARG A 94 -45.52 -97.13 -53.24
C ARG A 94 -44.37 -96.79 -54.20
N HIS A 95 -43.44 -97.73 -54.38
CA HIS A 95 -42.35 -97.60 -55.36
C HIS A 95 -42.85 -97.42 -56.82
N ASP A 96 -44.11 -97.80 -57.13
CA ASP A 96 -44.74 -97.59 -58.44
C ASP A 96 -45.39 -96.19 -58.60
N GLY A 97 -45.31 -95.34 -57.56
CA GLY A 97 -45.87 -94.00 -57.52
C GLY A 97 -47.34 -93.91 -57.11
N SER A 98 -48.01 -95.03 -56.84
CA SER A 98 -49.40 -95.03 -56.36
C SER A 98 -49.47 -94.80 -54.85
N ALA A 99 -50.39 -93.94 -54.40
CA ALA A 99 -50.58 -93.68 -52.97
C ALA A 99 -51.27 -94.88 -52.30
N LEU A 100 -50.64 -95.43 -51.27
CA LEU A 100 -51.20 -96.47 -50.40
C LEU A 100 -52.13 -95.86 -49.34
N ALA A 101 -51.74 -94.69 -48.82
CA ALA A 101 -52.60 -93.83 -48.01
C ALA A 101 -52.17 -92.37 -48.20
N ASP A 102 -53.13 -91.50 -48.51
CA ASP A 102 -52.91 -90.06 -48.62
C ASP A 102 -53.97 -89.36 -47.75
N ARG A 103 -53.52 -88.66 -46.71
CA ARG A 103 -54.40 -87.85 -45.87
C ARG A 103 -53.79 -86.49 -45.59
N VAL A 104 -54.63 -85.49 -45.81
CA VAL A 104 -54.32 -84.07 -45.63
C VAL A 104 -55.32 -83.51 -44.61
N THR A 105 -54.88 -82.62 -43.73
CA THR A 105 -55.79 -81.82 -42.90
C THR A 105 -56.54 -80.81 -43.78
N ALA A 106 -57.85 -80.67 -43.61
CA ALA A 106 -58.74 -79.95 -44.54
C ALA A 106 -58.55 -78.42 -44.62
N ILE A 107 -57.47 -77.86 -44.09
CA ILE A 107 -57.24 -76.41 -43.95
C ILE A 107 -56.02 -76.00 -44.78
N ASP A 108 -56.18 -74.95 -45.59
CA ASP A 108 -55.16 -74.40 -46.47
C ASP A 108 -54.16 -73.52 -45.67
N HIS A 109 -53.20 -74.18 -45.02
CA HIS A 109 -52.10 -73.57 -44.25
C HIS A 109 -50.78 -73.65 -45.00
N ASP A 110 -49.82 -72.79 -44.66
CA ASP A 110 -48.51 -72.80 -45.32
C ASP A 110 -47.80 -74.16 -45.15
N SER A 111 -47.22 -74.64 -46.25
CA SER A 111 -46.58 -75.96 -46.31
C SER A 111 -45.11 -75.80 -45.98
N GLY A 112 -44.63 -76.48 -44.93
CA GLY A 112 -43.18 -76.62 -44.77
C GLY A 112 -42.60 -77.58 -45.82
N ALA A 113 -41.27 -77.62 -45.91
CA ALA A 113 -40.60 -78.56 -46.80
C ALA A 113 -41.00 -80.01 -46.45
N PRO A 114 -41.43 -80.83 -47.43
CA PRO A 114 -41.81 -82.22 -47.18
C PRO A 114 -40.60 -83.00 -46.65
N LEU A 115 -40.80 -83.71 -45.55
CA LEU A 115 -39.84 -84.63 -44.99
C LEU A 115 -40.15 -86.03 -45.49
N THR A 116 -39.23 -86.60 -46.26
CA THR A 116 -39.47 -87.85 -46.95
C THR A 116 -38.48 -88.91 -46.49
N ARG A 117 -38.98 -90.10 -46.17
CA ARG A 117 -38.17 -91.24 -45.74
C ARG A 117 -38.55 -92.50 -46.49
N ALA A 118 -37.54 -93.13 -47.08
CA ALA A 118 -37.68 -94.44 -47.71
C ALA A 118 -37.88 -95.52 -46.65
N ILE A 119 -38.90 -96.36 -46.85
CA ILE A 119 -39.27 -97.46 -45.98
C ILE A 119 -38.77 -98.76 -46.60
N GLU A 120 -37.82 -99.40 -45.91
CA GLU A 120 -37.19 -100.66 -46.35
C GLU A 120 -38.02 -101.89 -45.99
N SER A 121 -37.84 -102.97 -46.76
CA SER A 121 -38.48 -104.27 -46.51
C SER A 121 -38.03 -104.85 -45.16
N PRO A 122 -38.96 -105.38 -44.33
CA PRO A 122 -38.62 -106.00 -43.06
C PRO A 122 -37.88 -107.34 -43.21
N PHE A 123 -37.85 -107.92 -44.42
CA PHE A 123 -37.24 -109.23 -44.71
C PHE A 123 -36.03 -109.16 -45.63
N GLU A 124 -35.88 -108.08 -46.42
CA GLU A 124 -34.77 -107.86 -47.35
C GLU A 124 -34.08 -106.50 -47.08
N PRO A 125 -32.91 -106.48 -46.40
CA PRO A 125 -32.20 -105.24 -46.11
C PRO A 125 -31.84 -104.48 -47.39
N GLY A 126 -32.18 -103.19 -47.48
CA GLY A 126 -31.87 -102.34 -48.64
C GLY A 126 -32.89 -102.39 -49.79
N GLN A 127 -33.93 -103.23 -49.73
CA GLN A 127 -35.03 -103.18 -50.70
C GLN A 127 -36.07 -102.14 -50.27
N GLN A 128 -36.20 -101.04 -51.01
CA GLN A 128 -37.21 -100.01 -50.75
C GLN A 128 -38.59 -100.46 -51.23
N VAL A 129 -39.59 -100.40 -50.35
CA VAL A 129 -40.97 -100.84 -50.65
C VAL A 129 -41.90 -99.64 -50.85
N CYS A 130 -41.75 -98.62 -50.01
CA CYS A 130 -42.55 -97.40 -50.01
C CYS A 130 -41.71 -96.19 -49.62
N GLU A 131 -42.30 -95.02 -49.82
CA GLU A 131 -41.82 -93.74 -49.36
C GLU A 131 -42.87 -93.08 -48.46
N LEU A 132 -42.48 -92.77 -47.21
CA LEU A 132 -43.32 -92.03 -46.26
C LEU A 132 -42.95 -90.54 -46.37
N THR A 133 -43.89 -89.73 -46.85
CA THR A 133 -43.76 -88.27 -46.93
C THR A 133 -44.62 -87.62 -45.86
N LEU A 134 -44.03 -86.75 -45.05
CA LEU A 134 -44.71 -85.93 -44.05
C LEU A 134 -44.49 -84.46 -44.36
N VAL A 135 -45.58 -83.70 -44.47
CA VAL A 135 -45.52 -82.25 -44.61
C VAL A 135 -45.84 -81.61 -43.27
N PRO A 136 -44.92 -80.84 -42.68
CA PRO A 136 -45.19 -80.15 -41.42
C PRO A 136 -46.17 -78.98 -41.62
N ASP A 137 -46.93 -78.69 -40.57
CA ASP A 137 -47.74 -77.48 -40.46
C ASP A 137 -46.84 -76.29 -40.07
N GLN A 138 -46.44 -75.50 -41.06
CA GLN A 138 -45.46 -74.43 -40.86
C GLN A 138 -46.04 -73.26 -40.07
N ASP A 139 -47.33 -72.93 -40.29
CA ASP A 139 -48.04 -71.89 -39.55
C ASP A 139 -48.14 -72.26 -38.06
N TRP A 140 -48.47 -73.53 -37.76
CA TRP A 140 -48.52 -74.01 -36.39
C TRP A 140 -47.14 -73.98 -35.73
N ILE A 141 -46.09 -74.42 -36.42
CA ILE A 141 -44.70 -74.35 -35.93
C ILE A 141 -44.27 -72.91 -35.65
N ASP A 142 -44.51 -71.99 -36.58
CA ASP A 142 -44.14 -70.59 -36.41
C ASP A 142 -44.96 -69.90 -35.31
N SER A 143 -46.24 -70.23 -35.14
CA SER A 143 -47.05 -69.72 -34.02
C SER A 143 -46.53 -70.21 -32.65
N MET A 144 -46.13 -71.48 -32.56
CA MET A 144 -45.49 -72.06 -31.37
C MET A 144 -44.13 -71.40 -31.06
N VAL A 145 -43.31 -71.15 -32.08
CA VAL A 145 -42.02 -70.45 -31.93
C VAL A 145 -42.25 -69.00 -31.47
N ASN A 146 -43.25 -68.32 -32.01
CA ASN A 146 -43.61 -66.95 -31.63
C ASN A 146 -44.10 -66.88 -30.18
N ASP A 147 -44.95 -67.80 -29.73
CA ASP A 147 -45.40 -67.84 -28.35
C ASP A 147 -44.26 -68.18 -27.37
N ALA A 148 -43.37 -69.12 -27.74
CA ALA A 148 -42.18 -69.45 -26.95
C ALA A 148 -41.21 -68.28 -26.81
N THR A 149 -41.08 -67.42 -27.84
CA THR A 149 -40.17 -66.27 -27.85
C THR A 149 -40.79 -64.99 -27.27
N ARG A 150 -42.12 -64.87 -27.22
CA ARG A 150 -42.85 -63.69 -26.73
C ARG A 150 -42.58 -63.40 -25.26
N PHE A 151 -42.64 -64.41 -24.40
CA PHE A 151 -42.37 -64.25 -22.96
C PHE A 151 -40.95 -63.73 -22.72
N LEU A 152 -39.97 -64.31 -23.40
CA LEU A 152 -38.56 -63.92 -23.29
C LEU A 152 -38.35 -62.48 -23.76
N SER A 153 -38.97 -62.09 -24.88
CA SER A 153 -38.89 -60.74 -25.42
C SER A 153 -39.41 -59.69 -24.42
N VAL A 154 -40.58 -59.94 -23.82
CA VAL A 154 -41.16 -59.03 -22.81
C VAL A 154 -40.26 -58.94 -21.57
N ALA A 155 -39.75 -60.07 -21.06
CA ALA A 155 -38.86 -60.09 -19.91
C ALA A 155 -37.57 -59.29 -20.16
N LEU A 156 -36.95 -59.44 -21.34
CA LEU A 156 -35.75 -58.70 -21.72
C LEU A 156 -36.00 -57.20 -21.85
N VAL A 157 -37.13 -56.78 -22.45
CA VAL A 157 -37.49 -55.35 -22.53
C VAL A 157 -37.65 -54.74 -21.13
N LEU A 158 -38.33 -55.43 -20.21
CA LEU A 158 -38.47 -54.96 -18.83
C LEU A 158 -37.12 -54.86 -18.11
N GLN A 159 -36.22 -55.81 -18.33
CA GLN A 159 -34.87 -55.79 -17.77
C GLN A 159 -34.05 -54.59 -18.29
N LEU A 160 -34.13 -54.30 -19.60
CA LEU A 160 -33.46 -53.14 -20.20
C LEU A 160 -34.00 -51.81 -19.65
N LEU A 161 -35.32 -51.71 -19.48
CA LEU A 161 -35.93 -50.54 -18.86
C LEU A 161 -35.48 -50.36 -17.41
N GLY A 162 -35.45 -51.45 -16.63
CA GLY A 162 -34.97 -51.45 -15.25
C GLY A 162 -33.49 -51.03 -15.14
N LEU A 163 -32.64 -51.51 -16.05
CA LEU A 163 -31.23 -51.11 -16.12
C LEU A 163 -31.09 -49.62 -16.44
N GLY A 164 -31.86 -49.11 -17.41
CA GLY A 164 -31.86 -47.70 -17.78
C GLY A 164 -32.25 -46.79 -16.61
N VAL A 165 -33.33 -47.12 -15.90
CA VAL A 165 -33.76 -46.37 -14.69
C VAL A 165 -32.68 -46.43 -13.60
N SER A 166 -32.07 -47.60 -13.37
CA SER A 166 -31.02 -47.76 -12.36
C SER A 166 -29.80 -46.89 -12.65
N VAL A 167 -29.34 -46.85 -13.91
CA VAL A 167 -28.23 -46.00 -14.35
C VAL A 167 -28.55 -44.53 -14.13
N ILE A 168 -29.75 -44.08 -14.50
CA ILE A 168 -30.18 -42.69 -14.28
C ILE A 168 -30.13 -42.34 -12.79
N LEU A 169 -30.65 -43.22 -11.91
CA LEU A 169 -30.65 -43.00 -10.47
C LEU A 169 -29.21 -42.92 -9.91
N VAL A 170 -28.32 -43.83 -10.32
CA VAL A 170 -26.92 -43.81 -9.89
C VAL A 170 -26.24 -42.49 -10.30
N VAL A 171 -26.34 -42.08 -11.57
CA VAL A 171 -25.74 -40.82 -12.04
C VAL A 171 -26.36 -39.61 -11.34
N PHE A 172 -27.66 -39.64 -11.07
CA PHE A 172 -28.34 -38.56 -10.37
C PHE A 172 -27.83 -38.41 -8.93
N TYR A 173 -27.79 -39.50 -8.17
CA TYR A 173 -27.43 -39.47 -6.74
C TYR A 173 -25.93 -39.28 -6.49
N PHE A 174 -25.06 -39.95 -7.26
CA PHE A 174 -23.62 -39.95 -7.01
C PHE A 174 -22.84 -38.85 -7.76
N VAL A 175 -23.40 -38.27 -8.81
CA VAL A 175 -22.69 -37.27 -9.62
C VAL A 175 -23.45 -35.95 -9.66
N THR A 176 -24.71 -35.99 -10.09
CA THR A 176 -25.47 -34.77 -10.38
C THR A 176 -25.80 -33.97 -9.13
N ARG A 177 -26.31 -34.64 -8.09
CA ARG A 177 -26.73 -33.99 -6.84
C ARG A 177 -25.56 -33.35 -6.07
N PRO A 178 -24.41 -34.03 -5.85
CA PRO A 178 -23.25 -33.44 -5.17
C PRO A 178 -22.68 -32.22 -5.90
N ILE A 179 -22.52 -32.29 -7.23
CA ILE A 179 -22.00 -31.17 -8.03
C ILE A 179 -22.94 -29.95 -7.95
N SER A 180 -24.26 -30.19 -8.01
CA SER A 180 -25.24 -29.10 -7.91
C SER A 180 -25.21 -28.43 -6.54
N ASP A 181 -25.00 -29.19 -5.45
CA ASP A 181 -24.90 -28.65 -4.10
C ASP A 181 -23.65 -27.77 -3.94
N ILE A 182 -22.50 -28.23 -4.44
CA ILE A 182 -21.25 -27.44 -4.46
C ILE A 182 -21.45 -26.13 -5.23
N SER A 183 -22.06 -26.19 -6.42
CA SER A 183 -22.28 -25.01 -7.25
C SER A 183 -23.19 -23.98 -6.59
N GLN A 184 -24.27 -24.41 -5.93
CA GLN A 184 -25.16 -23.51 -5.19
C GLN A 184 -24.46 -22.86 -4.01
N LYS A 185 -23.71 -23.64 -3.23
CA LYS A 185 -22.91 -23.12 -2.11
C LYS A 185 -21.88 -22.13 -2.60
N LEU A 186 -21.17 -22.41 -3.70
CA LEU A 186 -20.17 -21.51 -4.27
C LEU A 186 -20.76 -20.17 -4.71
N HIS A 187 -21.95 -20.17 -5.32
CA HIS A 187 -22.64 -18.93 -5.70
C HIS A 187 -23.12 -18.10 -4.50
N ALA A 188 -23.39 -18.75 -3.37
CA ALA A 188 -23.82 -18.09 -2.14
C ALA A 188 -22.65 -17.61 -1.27
N LEU A 189 -21.39 -17.93 -1.61
CA LEU A 189 -20.23 -17.51 -0.83
C LEU A 189 -19.94 -16.02 -1.04
N GLU A 190 -19.90 -15.28 0.07
CA GLU A 190 -19.34 -13.93 0.10
C GLU A 190 -17.81 -14.03 0.15
N ALA A 191 -17.17 -13.72 -0.98
CA ALA A 191 -15.71 -13.85 -1.14
C ALA A 191 -14.89 -13.10 -0.08
N GLU A 192 -15.44 -12.07 0.56
CA GLU A 192 -14.75 -11.26 1.57
C GLU A 192 -14.63 -11.94 2.94
N THR A 193 -15.47 -12.93 3.24
CA THR A 193 -15.53 -13.56 4.57
C THR A 193 -14.56 -14.74 4.74
N GLY A 194 -13.96 -15.23 3.65
CA GLY A 194 -13.08 -16.41 3.66
C GLY A 194 -13.81 -17.72 3.95
N GLN A 195 -15.14 -17.74 3.82
CA GLN A 195 -15.95 -18.94 4.02
C GLN A 195 -15.58 -20.01 2.98
N LYS A 196 -15.41 -21.25 3.44
CA LYS A 196 -14.94 -22.38 2.63
C LYS A 196 -16.08 -23.32 2.27
N LEU A 197 -15.95 -23.97 1.12
CA LEU A 197 -16.82 -25.07 0.73
C LEU A 197 -16.52 -26.31 1.58
N SER A 198 -17.58 -26.99 1.99
CA SER A 198 -17.52 -28.32 2.61
C SER A 198 -17.60 -29.40 1.54
N SER A 199 -16.73 -30.42 1.59
CA SER A 199 -16.83 -31.57 0.70
C SER A 199 -18.12 -32.36 0.96
N PRO A 200 -18.89 -32.74 -0.08
CA PRO A 200 -20.05 -33.61 0.08
C PRO A 200 -19.66 -34.97 0.69
N SER A 201 -20.55 -35.54 1.50
CA SER A 201 -20.33 -36.83 2.17
C SER A 201 -20.01 -37.93 1.16
N GLY A 202 -18.93 -38.69 1.41
CA GLY A 202 -18.48 -39.79 0.52
C GLY A 202 -17.55 -39.38 -0.63
N HIS A 203 -17.45 -38.08 -0.94
CA HIS A 203 -16.67 -37.54 -2.06
C HIS A 203 -15.36 -36.87 -1.61
N TYR A 204 -14.74 -37.34 -0.53
CA TYR A 204 -13.55 -36.68 0.04
C TYR A 204 -12.23 -37.07 -0.65
N LYS A 205 -12.24 -38.17 -1.43
CA LYS A 205 -11.04 -38.76 -2.08
C LYS A 205 -11.13 -38.83 -3.61
N ASP A 206 -12.22 -38.34 -4.19
CA ASP A 206 -12.45 -38.41 -5.63
C ASP A 206 -12.22 -37.05 -6.32
N GLU A 207 -12.59 -36.95 -7.59
CA GLU A 207 -12.51 -35.73 -8.40
C GLU A 207 -13.32 -34.59 -7.81
N ILE A 208 -14.47 -34.89 -7.18
CA ILE A 208 -15.36 -33.89 -6.59
C ILE A 208 -14.70 -33.29 -5.34
N GLY A 209 -14.12 -34.12 -4.48
CA GLY A 209 -13.35 -33.66 -3.32
C GLY A 209 -12.14 -32.82 -3.70
N ARG A 210 -11.39 -33.24 -4.72
CA ARG A 210 -10.24 -32.47 -5.24
C ARG A 210 -10.66 -31.10 -5.77
N LEU A 211 -11.79 -31.01 -6.47
CA LEU A 211 -12.33 -29.73 -6.93
C LEU A 211 -12.64 -28.78 -5.76
N VAL A 212 -13.27 -29.28 -4.70
CA VAL A 212 -13.56 -28.48 -3.49
C VAL A 212 -12.28 -27.95 -2.86
N LEU A 213 -11.23 -28.77 -2.76
CA LEU A 213 -9.93 -28.35 -2.24
C LEU A 213 -9.28 -27.26 -3.10
N SER A 214 -9.29 -27.42 -4.42
CA SER A 214 -8.74 -26.43 -5.35
C SER A 214 -9.49 -25.09 -5.29
N VAL A 215 -10.82 -25.12 -5.20
CA VAL A 215 -11.63 -23.91 -5.04
C VAL A 215 -11.32 -23.23 -3.71
N ASN A 216 -11.24 -23.99 -2.61
CA ASN A 216 -10.87 -23.43 -1.31
C ASN A 216 -9.46 -22.80 -1.31
N ALA A 217 -8.49 -23.42 -1.98
CA ALA A 217 -7.15 -22.83 -2.14
C ALA A 217 -7.16 -21.53 -2.97
N MET A 218 -8.03 -21.43 -3.98
CA MET A 218 -8.24 -20.21 -4.74
C MET A 218 -8.88 -19.11 -3.88
N ILE A 219 -9.87 -19.44 -3.06
CA ILE A 219 -10.49 -18.52 -2.09
C ILE A 219 -9.41 -17.99 -1.13
N ASP A 220 -8.56 -18.86 -0.57
CA ASP A 220 -7.47 -18.45 0.32
C ASP A 220 -6.54 -17.42 -0.36
N ARG A 221 -6.16 -17.66 -1.62
CA ARG A 221 -5.32 -16.72 -2.40
C ARG A 221 -6.02 -15.38 -2.66
N LEU A 222 -7.31 -15.40 -2.97
CA LEU A 222 -8.08 -14.18 -3.22
C LEU A 222 -8.23 -13.34 -1.95
N VAL A 223 -8.58 -13.95 -0.83
CA VAL A 223 -8.67 -13.28 0.47
C VAL A 223 -7.32 -12.69 0.86
N SER A 224 -6.22 -13.43 0.70
CA SER A 224 -4.88 -12.90 0.97
C SER A 224 -4.56 -11.71 0.07
N SER A 225 -4.88 -11.76 -1.22
CA SER A 225 -4.61 -10.67 -2.16
C SER A 225 -5.41 -9.42 -1.83
N LEU A 226 -6.71 -9.55 -1.56
CA LEU A 226 -7.59 -8.42 -1.22
C LEU A 226 -7.22 -7.78 0.13
N SER A 227 -6.85 -8.60 1.11
CA SER A 227 -6.42 -8.10 2.42
C SER A 227 -5.09 -7.34 2.33
N GLU A 228 -4.16 -7.78 1.48
CA GLU A 228 -2.90 -7.08 1.22
C GLU A 228 -3.12 -5.76 0.49
N GLU A 229 -3.99 -5.73 -0.53
CA GLU A 229 -4.34 -4.49 -1.25
C GLU A 229 -5.01 -3.46 -0.31
N ARG A 230 -5.97 -3.90 0.52
CA ARG A 230 -6.60 -3.03 1.54
C ARG A 230 -5.56 -2.48 2.52
N ARG A 231 -4.60 -3.32 2.95
CA ARG A 231 -3.53 -2.90 3.87
C ARG A 231 -2.62 -1.85 3.24
N GLN A 232 -2.24 -2.03 1.97
CA GLN A 232 -1.43 -1.06 1.23
C GLN A 232 -2.16 0.27 1.06
N ARG A 233 -3.44 0.23 0.69
CA ARG A 233 -4.26 1.44 0.54
C ARG A 233 -4.38 2.20 1.87
N LEU A 234 -4.69 1.50 2.97
CA LEU A 234 -4.77 2.10 4.30
C LEU A 234 -3.42 2.66 4.75
N ALA A 235 -2.32 1.93 4.52
CA ALA A 235 -0.98 2.41 4.86
C ALA A 235 -0.64 3.71 4.11
N ARG A 236 -0.98 3.78 2.82
CA ARG A 236 -0.81 5.00 2.00
C ARG A 236 -1.65 6.15 2.50
N GLU A 237 -2.93 5.92 2.83
CA GLU A 237 -3.81 6.97 3.39
C GLU A 237 -3.31 7.48 4.75
N ILE A 238 -2.80 6.58 5.61
CA ILE A 238 -2.20 6.96 6.91
C ILE A 238 -0.93 7.78 6.67
N GLU A 239 -0.07 7.36 5.75
CA GLU A 239 1.17 8.04 5.42
C GLU A 239 0.91 9.44 4.83
N GLU A 240 0.00 9.57 3.87
CA GLU A 240 -0.40 10.86 3.29
C GLU A 240 -0.98 11.81 4.35
N ARG A 241 -1.86 11.31 5.24
CA ARG A 241 -2.36 12.11 6.37
C ARG A 241 -1.25 12.50 7.33
N ARG A 242 -0.31 11.60 7.62
CA ARG A 242 0.84 11.88 8.50
C ARG A 242 1.72 12.99 7.91
N TYR A 243 2.08 12.89 6.63
CA TYR A 243 2.85 13.94 5.95
C TYR A 243 2.13 15.27 5.94
N ARG A 244 0.84 15.30 5.61
CA ARG A 244 0.04 16.54 5.62
C ARG A 244 -0.03 17.17 7.00
N THR A 245 -0.24 16.36 8.03
CA THR A 245 -0.27 16.81 9.43
C THR A 245 1.08 17.37 9.87
N LEU A 246 2.19 16.72 9.48
CA LEU A 246 3.53 17.24 9.75
C LEU A 246 3.78 18.55 9.01
N PHE A 247 3.43 18.63 7.74
CA PHE A 247 3.57 19.84 6.93
C PHE A 247 2.79 21.02 7.53
N ASP A 248 1.54 20.80 7.99
CA ASP A 248 0.66 21.85 8.50
C ASP A 248 1.01 22.30 9.93
N ASN A 249 1.50 21.40 10.79
CA ASN A 249 1.76 21.68 12.21
C ASN A 249 3.20 22.10 12.54
N VAL A 250 4.14 21.95 11.62
CA VAL A 250 5.52 22.41 11.84
C VAL A 250 5.54 23.94 11.90
N GLU A 251 6.23 24.51 12.90
CA GLU A 251 6.37 25.96 13.09
C GLU A 251 7.33 26.61 12.08
N ALA A 252 8.19 25.81 11.45
CA ALA A 252 9.03 26.24 10.35
C ALA A 252 8.18 26.41 9.07
N GLY A 253 8.41 27.51 8.36
CA GLY A 253 7.77 27.75 7.07
C GLY A 253 8.35 26.83 6.00
N ILE A 254 7.59 25.84 5.55
CA ILE A 254 7.98 24.95 4.44
C ILE A 254 7.29 25.47 3.17
N PHE A 255 8.06 25.61 2.11
CA PHE A 255 7.55 26.11 0.83
C PHE A 255 8.28 25.48 -0.36
N GLU A 256 7.63 25.52 -1.51
CA GLU A 256 8.18 25.10 -2.79
C GLU A 256 8.08 26.23 -3.79
N LEU A 257 9.13 26.38 -4.60
CA LEU A 257 9.18 27.33 -5.70
C LEU A 257 9.34 26.60 -7.04
N ASP A 258 8.83 27.22 -8.10
CA ASP A 258 9.15 26.84 -9.47
C ASP A 258 10.57 27.26 -9.87
N ASP A 259 10.94 26.97 -11.12
CA ASP A 259 12.24 27.33 -11.69
C ASP A 259 12.41 28.85 -11.89
N GLN A 260 11.32 29.62 -11.83
CA GLN A 260 11.28 31.08 -11.89
C GLN A 260 11.23 31.73 -10.50
N GLY A 261 11.28 30.95 -9.41
CA GLY A 261 11.26 31.46 -8.03
C GLY A 261 9.89 31.92 -7.54
N GLN A 262 8.79 31.45 -8.15
CA GLN A 262 7.41 31.70 -7.73
C GLN A 262 6.93 30.60 -6.79
N LEU A 263 6.14 30.97 -5.78
CA LEU A 263 5.56 30.02 -4.81
C LEU A 263 4.55 29.08 -5.46
N LEU A 264 4.84 27.77 -5.39
CA LEU A 264 3.94 26.69 -5.80
C LEU A 264 3.10 26.19 -4.62
N SER A 265 3.75 25.97 -3.48
CA SER A 265 3.12 25.48 -2.27
C SER A 265 3.78 26.11 -1.04
N ALA A 266 3.00 26.30 0.02
CA ALA A 266 3.50 26.82 1.29
C ALA A 266 2.63 26.32 2.43
N ASN A 267 3.25 25.95 3.54
CA ASN A 267 2.53 25.55 4.74
C ASN A 267 1.96 26.78 5.49
N PRO A 268 1.05 26.58 6.47
CA PRO A 268 0.49 27.67 7.26
C PRO A 268 1.54 28.50 8.01
N ALA A 269 2.65 27.88 8.45
CA ALA A 269 3.73 28.59 9.11
C ALA A 269 4.42 29.60 8.19
N PHE A 270 4.72 29.22 6.94
CA PHE A 270 5.26 30.14 5.94
C PHE A 270 4.31 31.33 5.72
N CYS A 271 3.01 31.06 5.58
CA CYS A 271 2.01 32.09 5.41
C CYS A 271 1.96 33.07 6.60
N ARG A 272 2.13 32.58 7.84
CA ARG A 272 2.23 33.45 9.04
C ARG A 272 3.49 34.32 9.04
N LEU A 273 4.62 33.76 8.59
CA LEU A 273 5.90 34.45 8.56
C LEU A 273 5.93 35.55 7.49
N PHE A 274 5.49 35.24 6.27
CA PHE A 274 5.67 36.12 5.09
C PHE A 274 4.39 36.80 4.59
N LEU A 275 3.21 36.19 4.77
CA LEU A 275 1.94 36.66 4.19
C LEU A 275 0.95 37.18 5.24
N GLY A 276 1.39 37.42 6.48
CA GLY A 276 0.52 37.88 7.56
C GLY A 276 -0.58 36.88 7.94
N GLY A 277 -0.38 35.60 7.66
CA GLY A 277 -1.32 34.52 7.98
C GLY A 277 -2.38 34.25 6.91
N ARG A 278 -2.35 34.96 5.78
CA ARG A 278 -3.23 34.65 4.64
C ARG A 278 -2.74 33.37 3.95
N PRO A 279 -3.60 32.35 3.76
CA PRO A 279 -3.21 31.14 3.05
C PRO A 279 -2.86 31.47 1.60
N LEU A 280 -1.91 30.73 1.04
CA LEU A 280 -1.55 30.81 -0.37
C LEU A 280 -2.75 30.29 -1.20
N ASP A 281 -3.27 31.12 -2.10
CA ASP A 281 -4.30 30.72 -3.05
C ASP A 281 -3.65 30.25 -4.36
N PRO A 282 -3.77 28.96 -4.73
CA PRO A 282 -3.21 28.44 -5.99
C PRO A 282 -3.82 29.07 -7.24
N ALA A 283 -5.04 29.62 -7.15
CA ALA A 283 -5.70 30.33 -8.25
C ALA A 283 -5.40 31.84 -8.26
N GLY A 284 -4.66 32.33 -7.27
CA GLY A 284 -4.28 33.73 -7.13
C GLY A 284 -3.16 34.17 -8.07
N PRO A 285 -2.79 35.47 -8.05
CA PRO A 285 -1.65 35.95 -8.79
C PRO A 285 -0.34 35.31 -8.27
N PRO A 286 0.61 34.99 -9.15
CA PRO A 286 1.87 34.38 -8.75
C PRO A 286 2.65 35.29 -7.80
N ILE A 287 3.13 34.72 -6.69
CA ILE A 287 3.90 35.44 -5.69
C ILE A 287 5.37 35.05 -5.81
N ALA A 288 6.19 35.99 -6.25
CA ALA A 288 7.64 35.81 -6.32
C ALA A 288 8.27 35.85 -4.92
N PHE A 289 9.08 34.85 -4.58
CA PHE A 289 9.73 34.79 -3.27
C PHE A 289 10.66 36.00 -2.99
N THR A 290 11.32 36.51 -4.03
CA THR A 290 12.19 37.69 -3.93
C THR A 290 11.44 38.96 -3.56
N ALA A 291 10.13 39.05 -3.86
CA ALA A 291 9.30 40.19 -3.48
C ALA A 291 8.91 40.17 -1.99
N LEU A 292 8.93 38.98 -1.37
CA LEU A 292 8.71 38.79 0.06
C LEU A 292 9.99 38.96 0.88
N SER A 293 11.14 38.93 0.22
CA SER A 293 12.45 39.01 0.84
C SER A 293 12.86 40.47 1.00
N GLY A 294 12.97 40.96 2.23
CA GLY A 294 13.46 42.30 2.52
C GLY A 294 14.99 42.38 2.52
N GLU A 295 15.54 43.26 3.35
CA GLU A 295 16.98 43.43 3.51
C GLU A 295 17.68 42.09 3.83
N GLY A 296 18.74 41.74 3.08
CA GLY A 296 19.48 40.48 3.23
C GLY A 296 18.86 39.29 2.47
N GLY A 297 17.78 39.51 1.72
CA GLY A 297 17.13 38.53 0.88
C GLY A 297 17.96 38.07 -0.33
N PRO A 298 17.70 36.86 -0.87
CA PRO A 298 18.36 36.38 -2.08
C PRO A 298 17.89 37.10 -3.33
N THR A 299 18.81 37.28 -4.28
CA THR A 299 18.45 37.73 -5.63
C THR A 299 17.95 36.55 -6.48
N MET A 300 17.13 36.82 -7.51
CA MET A 300 16.66 35.77 -8.44
C MET A 300 17.81 34.99 -9.08
N GLN A 301 18.90 35.66 -9.44
CA GLN A 301 20.12 35.01 -9.93
C GLN A 301 20.75 34.09 -8.89
N GLU A 302 20.70 34.43 -7.61
CA GLU A 302 21.26 33.59 -6.55
C GLU A 302 20.41 32.33 -6.36
N LEU A 303 19.08 32.45 -6.33
CA LEU A 303 18.15 31.31 -6.25
C LEU A 303 18.31 30.35 -7.44
N THR A 304 18.44 30.89 -8.65
CA THR A 304 18.46 30.10 -9.90
C THR A 304 19.86 29.67 -10.36
N SER A 305 20.93 30.27 -9.81
CA SER A 305 22.30 30.00 -10.24
C SER A 305 22.68 28.51 -10.14
N ARG A 306 23.05 27.93 -11.29
CA ARG A 306 23.56 26.55 -11.42
C ARG A 306 25.01 26.38 -10.96
N ARG A 307 25.65 27.45 -10.46
CA ARG A 307 27.10 27.54 -10.22
C ARG A 307 27.56 26.86 -8.93
N ALA A 308 26.64 26.45 -8.05
CA ALA A 308 26.95 25.69 -6.85
C ALA A 308 26.85 24.18 -7.12
N ARG A 309 27.77 23.41 -6.52
CA ARG A 309 27.74 21.93 -6.53
C ARG A 309 26.35 21.44 -6.13
N ARG A 310 25.94 20.36 -6.78
CA ARG A 310 24.57 19.83 -6.95
C ARG A 310 23.77 19.49 -5.66
N ASP A 311 24.17 19.88 -4.46
CA ASP A 311 23.53 19.42 -3.21
C ASP A 311 23.70 20.32 -1.96
N SER A 312 24.33 21.49 -2.05
CA SER A 312 24.53 22.31 -0.85
C SER A 312 23.33 23.25 -0.62
N PRO A 313 22.57 23.10 0.49
CA PRO A 313 21.52 24.04 0.84
C PRO A 313 22.11 25.44 1.00
N ARG A 314 21.44 26.45 0.44
CA ARG A 314 21.84 27.84 0.58
C ARG A 314 21.04 28.50 1.67
N GLN A 315 21.71 29.29 2.49
CA GLN A 315 21.10 29.93 3.65
C GLN A 315 21.24 31.46 3.55
N TRP A 316 20.15 32.15 3.86
CA TRP A 316 20.11 33.60 4.00
C TRP A 316 19.46 33.97 5.34
N GLU A 317 19.88 35.10 5.91
CA GLU A 317 19.18 35.75 7.01
C GLU A 317 18.63 37.07 6.49
N MET A 318 17.30 37.18 6.45
CA MET A 318 16.62 38.34 5.86
C MET A 318 15.62 38.95 6.82
N ALA A 319 15.41 40.26 6.68
CA ALA A 319 14.32 40.94 7.33
C ALA A 319 13.04 40.77 6.50
N VAL A 320 11.94 40.44 7.16
CA VAL A 320 10.62 40.25 6.54
C VAL A 320 9.60 41.16 7.24
N GLY A 321 8.80 41.86 6.44
CA GLY A 321 7.79 42.81 6.91
C GLY A 321 8.36 44.18 7.28
N ASP A 322 7.46 45.17 7.40
CA ASP A 322 7.81 46.57 7.63
C ASP A 322 7.46 47.06 9.04
N GLY A 323 8.27 48.02 9.52
CA GLY A 323 8.01 48.76 10.76
C GLY A 323 7.96 47.88 12.01
N LYS A 324 6.85 47.95 12.76
CA LYS A 324 6.65 47.24 14.05
C LYS A 324 6.60 45.72 13.91
N TYR A 325 6.35 45.20 12.71
CA TYR A 325 6.23 43.76 12.44
C TYR A 325 7.46 43.19 11.74
N ARG A 326 8.59 43.93 11.73
CA ARG A 326 9.86 43.45 11.17
C ARG A 326 10.35 42.22 11.95
N ARG A 327 10.46 41.10 11.23
CA ARG A 327 11.00 39.82 11.73
C ARG A 327 12.30 39.49 11.02
N TRP A 328 13.18 38.76 11.69
CA TRP A 328 14.35 38.15 11.07
C TRP A 328 14.04 36.69 10.80
N VAL A 329 14.21 36.27 9.55
CA VAL A 329 13.93 34.91 9.10
C VAL A 329 15.18 34.32 8.47
N SER A 330 15.58 33.14 8.93
CA SER A 330 16.61 32.35 8.25
C SER A 330 15.94 31.42 7.25
N VAL A 331 16.30 31.55 5.98
CA VAL A 331 15.73 30.76 4.90
C VAL A 331 16.80 29.89 4.30
N MET A 332 16.52 28.59 4.28
CA MET A 332 17.33 27.59 3.62
C MET A 332 16.62 27.11 2.36
N VAL A 333 17.26 27.16 1.20
CA VAL A 333 16.69 26.70 -0.07
C VAL A 333 17.59 25.63 -0.68
N SER A 334 16.98 24.52 -1.05
CA SER A 334 17.58 23.38 -1.73
C SER A 334 16.90 23.14 -3.07
N ARG A 335 17.62 22.54 -4.02
CA ARG A 335 17.07 22.20 -5.33
C ARG A 335 16.53 20.77 -5.31
N LEU A 336 15.30 20.59 -5.77
CA LEU A 336 14.69 19.28 -5.97
C LEU A 336 15.00 18.75 -7.39
N GLU A 337 14.72 17.47 -7.60
CA GLU A 337 14.68 16.90 -8.95
C GLU A 337 13.64 17.66 -9.80
N GLU A 338 13.84 17.74 -11.12
CA GLU A 338 13.00 18.49 -12.07
C GLU A 338 13.11 20.03 -12.06
N GLY A 339 14.05 20.61 -11.32
CA GLY A 339 14.32 22.06 -11.39
C GLY A 339 13.49 22.92 -10.43
N ARG A 340 12.60 22.29 -9.65
CA ARG A 340 11.89 22.92 -8.52
C ARG A 340 12.86 23.22 -7.38
N LEU A 341 12.48 24.18 -6.53
CA LEU A 341 13.22 24.52 -5.33
C LEU A 341 12.34 24.23 -4.11
N GLN A 342 12.91 23.69 -3.05
CA GLN A 342 12.25 23.52 -1.76
C GLN A 342 12.98 24.35 -0.73
N GLY A 343 12.22 25.07 0.11
CA GLY A 343 12.78 25.89 1.15
C GLY A 343 12.16 25.66 2.52
N VAL A 344 12.96 25.91 3.54
CA VAL A 344 12.56 25.93 4.94
C VAL A 344 12.94 27.29 5.53
N ALA A 345 12.01 27.94 6.22
CA ALA A 345 12.15 29.24 6.82
C ALA A 345 11.94 29.16 8.34
N HIS A 346 12.88 29.69 9.12
CA HIS A 346 12.81 29.75 10.57
C HIS A 346 12.81 31.19 11.06
N ASP A 347 11.91 31.52 11.97
CA ASP A 347 11.98 32.81 12.68
C ASP A 347 13.20 32.80 13.63
N ILE A 348 14.12 33.74 13.42
CA ILE A 348 15.32 33.93 14.24
C ILE A 348 15.28 35.28 14.98
N THR A 349 14.12 35.93 15.04
CA THR A 349 13.97 37.26 15.64
C THR A 349 14.38 37.26 17.11
N GLU A 350 13.88 36.32 17.90
CA GLU A 350 14.23 36.23 19.32
C GLU A 350 15.70 35.85 19.54
N ARG A 351 16.23 34.93 18.71
CA ARG A 351 17.64 34.55 18.76
C ARG A 351 18.55 35.75 18.49
N ARG A 352 18.25 36.57 17.48
CA ARG A 352 19.01 37.79 17.20
C ARG A 352 18.87 38.82 18.32
N ARG A 353 17.66 39.09 18.81
CA ARG A 353 17.45 40.00 19.94
C ARG A 353 18.20 39.57 21.19
N ALA A 354 18.21 38.27 21.48
CA ALA A 354 18.96 37.70 22.61
C ALA A 354 20.47 37.84 22.40
N ALA A 355 20.97 37.59 21.18
CA ALA A 355 22.39 37.77 20.86
C ALA A 355 22.82 39.24 20.99
N GLU A 356 22.03 40.18 20.46
CA GLU A 356 22.27 41.62 20.58
C GLU A 356 22.22 42.09 22.04
N ALA A 357 21.24 41.60 22.82
CA ALA A 357 21.14 41.91 24.25
C ALA A 357 22.32 41.33 25.04
N ALA A 358 22.73 40.10 24.75
CA ALA A 358 23.88 39.45 25.37
C ALA A 358 25.18 40.18 25.03
N GLU A 359 25.36 40.61 23.79
CA GLU A 359 26.50 41.43 23.38
C GLU A 359 26.52 42.76 24.14
N LYS A 360 25.37 43.43 24.26
CA LYS A 360 25.26 44.67 25.02
C LYS A 360 25.64 44.47 26.50
N LEU A 361 25.12 43.42 27.14
CA LEU A 361 25.46 43.08 28.53
C LEU A 361 26.94 42.77 28.71
N ALA A 362 27.57 42.10 27.74
CA ALA A 362 28.98 41.74 27.79
C ALA A 362 29.93 42.95 27.75
N VAL A 363 29.50 44.08 27.17
CA VAL A 363 30.32 45.30 27.02
C VAL A 363 29.94 46.42 27.99
N THR A 364 28.99 46.20 28.88
CA THR A 364 28.54 47.18 29.89
C THR A 364 28.90 46.75 31.31
N ASP A 365 29.16 47.71 32.19
CA ASP A 365 29.35 47.48 33.62
C ASP A 365 27.98 47.32 34.29
N PRO A 366 27.72 46.21 35.01
CA PRO A 366 26.39 45.91 35.54
C PRO A 366 25.96 46.84 36.68
N LEU A 367 26.90 47.49 37.37
CA LEU A 367 26.57 48.42 38.46
C LEU A 367 26.17 49.80 37.92
N THR A 368 26.93 50.32 36.97
CA THR A 368 26.83 51.71 36.51
C THR A 368 26.07 51.88 35.19
N GLY A 369 25.95 50.81 34.39
CA GLY A 369 25.36 50.85 33.05
C GLY A 369 26.24 51.51 31.99
N LEU A 370 27.44 51.98 32.35
CA LEU A 370 28.43 52.50 31.41
C LEU A 370 29.11 51.37 30.62
N GLY A 371 29.98 51.70 29.66
CA GLY A 371 30.88 50.70 29.08
C GLY A 371 31.75 50.05 30.16
N ASN A 372 32.00 48.74 30.07
CA ASN A 372 33.03 48.09 30.89
C ASN A 372 34.38 48.13 30.17
N ARG A 373 35.41 47.51 30.75
CA ARG A 373 36.74 47.41 30.13
C ARG A 373 36.71 46.84 28.71
N LEU A 374 35.98 45.74 28.48
CA LEU A 374 35.84 45.14 27.15
C LEU A 374 35.16 46.09 26.15
N GLY A 375 34.10 46.78 26.59
CA GLY A 375 33.42 47.78 25.77
C GLY A 375 34.32 48.96 25.40
N PHE A 376 35.12 49.44 26.35
CA PHE A 376 36.12 50.48 26.12
C PHE A 376 37.19 50.04 25.12
N GLU A 377 37.77 48.86 25.29
CA GLU A 377 38.75 48.28 24.34
C GLU A 377 38.19 48.16 22.93
N ARG A 378 36.95 47.67 22.78
CA ARG A 378 36.28 47.61 21.47
C ARG A 378 36.09 48.99 20.85
N ARG A 379 35.73 50.00 21.65
CA ARG A 379 35.56 51.38 21.16
C ARG A 379 36.90 51.98 20.74
N LEU A 380 37.95 51.72 21.50
CA LEU A 380 39.32 52.10 21.19
C LEU A 380 39.80 51.51 19.84
N ASP A 381 39.51 50.24 19.55
CA ASP A 381 39.82 49.63 18.25
C ASP A 381 39.11 50.32 17.08
N VAL A 382 37.85 50.72 17.28
CA VAL A 382 37.10 51.48 16.29
C VAL A 382 37.75 52.84 16.04
N ILE A 383 38.11 53.57 17.10
CA ILE A 383 38.74 54.88 16.99
C ILE A 383 40.14 54.78 16.40
N GLN A 384 40.95 53.78 16.76
CA GLN A 384 42.29 53.57 16.19
C GLN A 384 42.20 53.32 14.68
N ARG A 385 41.24 52.52 14.22
CA ARG A 385 41.00 52.31 12.78
C ARG A 385 40.56 53.61 12.10
N TYR A 386 39.65 54.35 12.72
CA TYR A 386 39.17 55.62 12.19
C TYR A 386 40.29 56.67 12.10
N GLN A 387 41.12 56.80 13.13
CA GLN A 387 42.27 57.71 13.20
C GLN A 387 43.30 57.44 12.08
N ARG A 388 43.52 56.17 11.72
CA ARG A 388 44.39 55.80 10.58
C ARG A 388 43.85 56.28 9.25
N LEU A 389 42.52 56.25 9.07
CA LEU A 389 41.85 56.73 7.85
C LEU A 389 41.72 58.25 7.81
N HIS A 390 41.65 58.90 8.98
CA HIS A 390 41.45 60.34 9.12
C HIS A 390 42.44 60.97 10.13
N PRO A 391 43.72 61.17 9.74
CA PRO A 391 44.77 61.63 10.66
C PRO A 391 44.54 63.00 11.29
N ASP A 392 43.79 63.88 10.63
CA ASP A 392 43.50 65.25 11.10
C ASP A 392 42.40 65.30 12.16
N ARG A 393 41.66 64.20 12.36
CA ARG A 393 40.66 64.09 13.42
C ARG A 393 41.35 63.78 14.74
N GLN A 394 40.87 64.37 15.81
CA GLN A 394 41.48 64.24 17.14
C GLN A 394 40.45 63.71 18.11
N HIS A 395 40.83 62.73 18.92
CA HIS A 395 39.98 62.17 19.97
C HIS A 395 40.64 62.46 21.31
N ALA A 396 39.88 62.60 22.39
CA ALA A 396 40.47 62.82 23.70
C ALA A 396 40.06 61.72 24.68
N LEU A 397 40.98 61.33 25.54
CA LEU A 397 40.75 60.39 26.63
C LEU A 397 40.93 61.12 27.94
N MET A 398 39.91 61.09 28.78
CA MET A 398 39.99 61.47 30.18
C MET A 398 40.01 60.20 31.03
N VAL A 399 41.01 60.03 31.88
CA VAL A 399 41.07 59.01 32.92
C VAL A 399 40.74 59.69 34.25
N LEU A 400 39.78 59.13 34.97
CA LEU A 400 39.24 59.67 36.22
C LEU A 400 39.43 58.65 37.33
N ASP A 401 39.97 59.11 38.45
CA ASP A 401 40.08 58.33 39.67
C ASP A 401 39.57 59.14 40.86
N PHE A 402 38.72 58.53 41.67
CA PHE A 402 38.04 59.19 42.77
C PHE A 402 38.90 59.19 44.03
N ASP A 403 39.27 60.40 44.44
CA ASP A 403 40.14 60.61 45.58
C ASP A 403 39.47 60.11 46.87
N HIS A 404 40.18 59.23 47.58
CA HIS A 404 39.74 58.65 48.85
C HIS A 404 38.45 57.82 48.78
N PHE A 405 38.06 57.30 47.61
CA PHE A 405 36.86 56.44 47.50
C PHE A 405 36.89 55.22 48.43
N LYS A 406 38.07 54.63 48.68
CA LYS A 406 38.23 53.56 49.67
C LYS A 406 37.74 53.97 51.07
N GLN A 407 37.98 55.21 51.50
CA GLN A 407 37.48 55.69 52.80
C GLN A 407 35.95 55.78 52.83
N VAL A 408 35.30 56.06 51.70
CA VAL A 408 33.84 56.03 51.59
C VAL A 408 33.32 54.61 51.84
N ASN A 409 33.95 53.61 51.22
CA ASN A 409 33.60 52.20 51.45
C ASN A 409 33.86 51.78 52.90
N ASP A 410 34.98 52.18 53.48
CA ASP A 410 35.37 51.79 54.83
C ASP A 410 34.45 52.43 55.90
N VAL A 411 33.95 53.65 55.67
CA VAL A 411 33.09 54.39 56.61
C VAL A 411 31.60 54.09 56.44
N TYR A 412 31.11 54.02 55.19
CA TYR A 412 29.69 53.93 54.89
C TYR A 412 29.26 52.56 54.34
N GLY A 413 30.22 51.65 54.12
CA GLY A 413 30.01 50.31 53.58
C GLY A 413 29.95 50.27 52.05
N HIS A 414 30.13 49.06 51.50
CA HIS A 414 30.17 48.85 50.05
C HIS A 414 28.88 49.24 49.32
N HIS A 415 27.70 49.08 49.94
CA HIS A 415 26.43 49.50 49.34
C HIS A 415 26.36 51.02 49.12
N ALA A 416 26.91 51.81 50.03
CA ALA A 416 27.02 53.26 49.89
C ALA A 416 28.02 53.64 48.78
N GLY A 417 29.15 52.93 48.71
CA GLY A 417 30.10 53.09 47.60
C GLY A 417 29.47 52.79 46.24
N ASP A 418 28.70 51.70 46.13
CA ASP A 418 27.98 51.34 44.91
C ASP A 418 26.96 52.42 44.49
N GLU A 419 26.31 53.07 45.45
CA GLU A 419 25.41 54.20 45.19
C GLU A 419 26.16 55.43 44.70
N VAL A 420 27.30 55.76 45.31
CA VAL A 420 28.19 56.83 44.86
C VAL A 420 28.62 56.60 43.41
N LEU A 421 29.06 55.38 43.07
CA LEU A 421 29.48 55.02 41.72
C LEU A 421 28.33 55.14 40.70
N ARG A 422 27.10 54.78 41.09
CA ARG A 422 25.89 54.96 40.25
C ARG A 422 25.59 56.44 40.00
N GLN A 423 25.69 57.29 41.02
CA GLN A 423 25.46 58.73 40.87
C GLN A 423 26.53 59.38 39.96
N ILE A 424 27.80 58.99 40.15
CA ILE A 424 28.91 59.41 39.29
C ILE A 424 28.70 59.01 37.84
N ALA A 425 28.28 57.77 37.59
CA ALA A 425 27.98 57.30 36.25
C ALA A 425 26.86 58.13 35.59
N GLY A 426 25.83 58.48 36.35
CA GLY A 426 24.78 59.39 35.90
C GLY A 426 25.31 60.79 35.54
N MET A 427 26.24 61.33 36.33
CA MET A 427 26.88 62.62 36.03
C MET A 427 27.71 62.54 34.74
N LEU A 428 28.52 61.50 34.58
CA LEU A 428 29.32 61.30 33.36
C LEU A 428 28.44 61.19 32.11
N LEU A 429 27.35 60.42 32.18
CA LEU A 429 26.38 60.32 31.09
C LEU A 429 25.72 61.67 30.77
N ALA A 430 25.31 62.43 31.78
CA ALA A 430 24.66 63.73 31.59
C ALA A 430 25.61 64.77 30.96
N THR A 431 26.91 64.67 31.22
CA THR A 431 27.92 65.54 30.61
C THR A 431 28.41 65.06 29.24
N SER A 432 28.19 63.79 28.91
CA SER A 432 28.64 63.17 27.65
C SER A 432 27.69 63.48 26.50
N ARG A 433 28.23 63.71 25.30
CA ARG A 433 27.44 63.82 24.07
C ARG A 433 27.11 62.43 23.52
N GLN A 434 26.17 62.35 22.57
CA GLN A 434 25.71 61.08 21.97
C GLN A 434 26.84 60.17 21.44
N HIS A 435 27.99 60.74 21.09
CA HIS A 435 29.09 60.02 20.46
C HIS A 435 30.28 59.75 21.40
N ASP A 436 30.28 60.39 22.57
CA ASP A 436 31.27 60.16 23.61
C ASP A 436 30.97 58.81 24.28
N TYR A 437 32.01 58.18 24.83
CA TYR A 437 31.92 56.84 25.38
C TYR A 437 32.46 56.81 26.82
N PRO A 438 31.59 57.05 27.82
CA PRO A 438 31.94 56.86 29.22
C PRO A 438 32.01 55.36 29.55
N ALA A 439 33.04 54.96 30.29
CA ALA A 439 33.25 53.58 30.73
C ALA A 439 33.84 53.51 32.14
N ARG A 440 33.58 52.40 32.84
CA ARG A 440 34.21 52.05 34.12
C ARG A 440 35.13 50.86 33.90
N LEU A 441 36.41 51.03 34.21
CA LEU A 441 37.42 49.98 33.99
C LEU A 441 37.48 48.97 35.14
N GLY A 442 37.09 49.38 36.34
CA GLY A 442 37.02 48.58 37.55
C GLY A 442 37.16 49.45 38.80
N GLY A 443 36.61 49.02 39.94
CA GLY A 443 36.72 49.78 41.19
C GLY A 443 36.16 51.21 41.06
N ASP A 444 37.00 52.20 41.30
CA ASP A 444 36.78 53.65 41.19
C ASP A 444 37.39 54.28 39.93
N GLU A 445 37.90 53.47 39.00
CA GLU A 445 38.52 53.96 37.76
C GLU A 445 37.48 54.12 36.64
N PHE A 446 37.32 55.35 36.16
CA PHE A 446 36.43 55.70 35.07
C PHE A 446 37.21 56.34 33.95
N VAL A 447 36.71 56.18 32.73
CA VAL A 447 37.25 56.84 31.55
C VAL A 447 36.13 57.49 30.77
N LEU A 448 36.44 58.62 30.16
CA LEU A 448 35.58 59.30 29.20
C LEU A 448 36.34 59.49 27.90
N LEU A 449 35.91 58.76 26.87
CA LEU A 449 36.48 58.81 25.54
C LEU A 449 35.62 59.73 24.67
N LEU A 450 36.20 60.87 24.28
CA LEU A 450 35.53 61.92 23.52
C LEU A 450 35.77 61.71 22.03
N ASP A 451 34.67 61.74 21.27
CA ASP A 451 34.69 61.54 19.82
C ASP A 451 35.28 62.78 19.11
N HIS A 452 35.81 62.61 17.89
CA HIS A 452 36.42 63.71 17.13
C HIS A 452 35.50 64.88 16.79
N ARG A 453 34.19 64.70 17.00
CA ARG A 453 33.18 65.76 16.87
C ARG A 453 33.12 66.67 18.10
N THR A 454 33.79 66.32 19.19
CA THR A 454 33.86 67.10 20.41
C THR A 454 35.01 68.12 20.32
N PRO A 455 34.73 69.45 20.35
CA PRO A 455 35.76 70.48 20.25
C PRO A 455 36.77 70.36 21.38
N LEU A 456 38.06 70.36 21.02
CA LEU A 456 39.12 70.24 22.04
C LEU A 456 39.29 71.52 22.90
N THR A 457 38.76 72.65 22.44
CA THR A 457 38.68 73.91 23.21
C THR A 457 37.90 73.75 24.51
N ASP A 458 37.00 72.77 24.56
CA ASP A 458 36.08 72.55 25.67
C ASP A 458 36.62 71.51 26.66
N LEU A 459 37.80 70.91 26.44
CA LEU A 459 38.30 69.81 27.27
C LEU A 459 38.58 70.21 28.72
N THR A 460 39.23 71.36 28.90
CA THR A 460 39.60 71.86 30.23
C THR A 460 38.37 72.34 30.98
N GLU A 461 37.42 72.99 30.29
CA GLU A 461 36.13 73.37 30.83
C GLU A 461 35.30 72.14 31.22
N LEU A 462 35.26 71.11 30.37
CA LEU A 462 34.57 69.85 30.65
C LEU A 462 35.17 69.15 31.87
N ALA A 463 36.50 69.05 31.97
CA ALA A 463 37.17 68.46 33.11
C ALA A 463 36.90 69.26 34.40
N GLN A 464 36.94 70.59 34.34
CA GLN A 464 36.60 71.43 35.48
C GLN A 464 35.13 71.26 35.90
N ARG A 465 34.20 71.22 34.94
CA ARG A 465 32.77 70.97 35.20
C ARG A 465 32.53 69.61 35.84
N LEU A 466 33.27 68.58 35.41
CA LEU A 466 33.20 67.25 36.02
C LEU A 466 33.67 67.29 37.47
N ILE A 467 34.83 67.90 37.74
CA ILE A 467 35.35 68.09 39.11
C ILE A 467 34.33 68.85 39.97
N ASP A 468 33.83 69.98 39.49
CA ASP A 468 32.88 70.81 40.23
C ASP A 468 31.55 70.09 40.49
N SER A 469 31.13 69.19 39.60
CA SER A 469 29.91 68.39 39.77
C SER A 469 30.12 67.27 40.78
N ILE A 470 31.24 66.55 40.70
CA ILE A 470 31.57 65.42 41.56
C ILE A 470 31.90 65.87 42.99
N ASN A 471 32.49 67.06 43.15
CA ASN A 471 32.85 67.62 44.46
C ASN A 471 31.63 68.15 45.25
N ARG A 472 30.44 68.21 44.63
CA ARG A 472 29.20 68.53 45.36
C ARG A 472 28.83 67.37 46.30
N PRO A 473 28.20 67.64 47.46
CA PRO A 473 27.75 66.58 48.36
C PRO A 473 26.77 65.63 47.64
N LEU A 474 27.13 64.35 47.57
CA LEU A 474 26.24 63.29 47.11
C LEU A 474 25.35 62.87 48.29
N ILE A 475 24.03 62.88 48.05
CA ILE A 475 23.05 62.44 49.05
C ILE A 475 22.76 60.96 48.79
N LEU A 476 23.06 60.12 49.78
CA LEU A 476 22.75 58.69 49.74
C LEU A 476 21.30 58.44 50.13
N ALA A 477 20.75 57.28 49.76
CA ALA A 477 19.40 56.85 50.14
C ALA A 477 19.19 56.79 51.67
N SER A 478 20.27 56.62 52.44
CA SER A 478 20.27 56.69 53.91
C SER A 478 20.08 58.12 54.47
N GLY A 479 20.13 59.14 53.61
CA GLY A 479 20.12 60.56 53.99
C GLY A 479 21.50 61.13 54.35
N GLN A 480 22.56 60.32 54.32
CA GLN A 480 23.93 60.75 54.57
C GLN A 480 24.48 61.55 53.38
N GLN A 481 25.37 62.50 53.67
CA GLN A 481 26.08 63.28 52.65
C GLN A 481 27.53 62.83 52.55
N VAL A 482 27.94 62.43 51.35
CA VAL A 482 29.32 62.04 51.02
C VAL A 482 29.94 63.11 50.12
N ARG A 483 31.18 63.49 50.41
CA ARG A 483 31.99 64.33 49.53
C ARG A 483 33.18 63.54 49.05
N LEU A 484 33.47 63.62 47.75
CA LEU A 484 34.62 62.99 47.14
C LEU A 484 35.30 63.98 46.18
N GLY A 485 36.62 63.86 46.06
CA GLY A 485 37.36 64.53 45.00
C GLY A 485 37.49 63.62 43.78
N VAL A 486 37.91 64.19 42.66
CA VAL A 486 38.32 63.41 41.49
C VAL A 486 39.60 63.99 40.90
N SER A 487 40.54 63.11 40.62
CA SER A 487 41.76 63.44 39.90
C SER A 487 41.59 63.01 38.44
N ILE A 488 41.75 63.93 37.49
CA ILE A 488 41.52 63.69 36.06
C ILE A 488 42.81 63.85 35.25
N GLY A 489 43.16 62.85 34.45
CA GLY A 489 44.23 62.94 33.46
C GLY A 489 43.69 62.98 32.05
N ILE A 490 44.21 63.87 31.20
CA ILE A 490 43.72 64.08 29.84
C ILE A 490 44.85 63.86 28.84
N ALA A 491 44.62 63.06 27.80
CA ALA A 491 45.50 62.97 26.63
C ALA A 491 44.69 62.99 25.33
N VAL A 492 45.31 63.43 24.24
CA VAL A 492 44.64 63.62 22.94
C VAL A 492 45.30 62.76 21.86
N LEU A 493 44.51 61.85 21.28
CA LEU A 493 44.87 61.05 20.12
C LEU A 493 44.86 61.95 18.87
N GLY A 494 45.94 61.88 18.09
CA GLY A 494 46.22 62.72 16.93
C GLY A 494 47.14 63.91 17.24
N ARG A 495 47.11 64.43 18.48
CA ARG A 495 48.00 65.52 18.95
C ARG A 495 49.18 65.00 19.78
N ASP A 496 48.88 64.26 20.83
CA ASP A 496 49.87 63.81 21.83
C ASP A 496 50.46 62.44 21.42
N THR A 497 49.66 61.59 20.76
CA THR A 497 50.10 60.31 20.18
C THR A 497 49.16 59.85 19.07
N ARG A 498 49.60 58.91 18.22
CA ARG A 498 48.76 58.23 17.20
C ARG A 498 48.45 56.77 17.53
N ASP A 499 48.93 56.31 18.67
CA ASP A 499 48.70 54.97 19.17
C ASP A 499 47.83 55.01 20.43
N VAL A 500 46.76 54.25 20.40
CA VAL A 500 45.76 54.22 21.48
C VAL A 500 46.31 53.59 22.75
N GLN A 501 47.23 52.63 22.68
CA GLN A 501 47.85 52.08 23.90
C GLN A 501 48.69 53.15 24.60
N THR A 502 49.48 53.89 23.82
CA THR A 502 50.22 55.06 24.30
C THR A 502 49.26 56.13 24.86
N LEU A 503 48.11 56.37 24.24
CA LEU A 503 47.12 57.37 24.71
C LEU A 503 46.66 57.09 26.14
N ILE A 504 46.36 55.83 26.45
CA ILE A 504 45.94 55.41 27.79
C ILE A 504 47.04 55.70 28.80
N GLN A 505 48.28 55.33 28.47
CA GLN A 505 49.45 55.56 29.35
C GLN A 505 49.67 57.06 29.62
N LEU A 506 49.56 57.90 28.58
CA LEU A 506 49.74 59.34 28.73
C LEU A 506 48.64 59.98 29.60
N ALA A 507 47.39 59.55 29.43
CA ALA A 507 46.27 60.02 30.25
C ALA A 507 46.41 59.57 31.70
N ASP A 508 46.80 58.32 31.95
CA ASP A 508 47.04 57.78 33.30
C ASP A 508 48.19 58.51 34.02
N GLN A 509 49.31 58.76 33.32
CA GLN A 509 50.41 59.57 33.86
C GLN A 509 49.98 61.01 34.21
N ALA A 510 49.10 61.61 33.41
CA ALA A 510 48.55 62.92 33.71
C ALA A 510 47.63 62.88 34.94
N MET A 511 46.81 61.83 35.08
CA MET A 511 45.95 61.63 36.25
C MET A 511 46.79 61.45 37.52
N TYR A 512 47.86 60.67 37.46
CA TYR A 512 48.78 60.49 38.57
C TYR A 512 49.48 61.80 38.99
N ARG A 513 49.82 62.66 38.02
CA ARG A 513 50.30 64.03 38.30
C ARG A 513 49.24 64.85 39.05
N ALA A 514 47.99 64.81 38.61
CA ALA A 514 46.89 65.48 39.31
C ALA A 514 46.77 65.00 40.78
N LYS A 515 46.95 63.70 41.03
CA LYS A 515 46.97 63.14 42.39
C LYS A 515 48.14 63.66 43.24
N ARG A 516 49.34 63.79 42.67
CA ARG A 516 50.54 64.27 43.38
C ARG A 516 50.48 65.77 43.68
N GLU A 517 49.82 66.54 42.83
CA GLU A 517 49.75 68.00 42.91
C GLU A 517 48.55 68.51 43.74
N GLY A 518 48.05 67.69 44.65
CA GLY A 518 47.03 68.09 45.63
C GLY A 518 45.66 67.46 45.46
N ARG A 519 45.47 66.57 44.46
CA ARG A 519 44.20 65.89 44.16
C ARG A 519 43.07 66.87 43.78
N ASN A 520 41.88 66.35 43.47
CA ASN A 520 40.70 67.14 43.14
C ASN A 520 40.95 68.20 42.03
N THR A 521 41.70 67.80 41.00
CA THR A 521 42.17 68.66 39.92
C THR A 521 42.34 67.84 38.64
N TRP A 522 42.60 68.51 37.52
CA TRP A 522 42.88 67.85 36.25
C TRP A 522 44.27 68.23 35.73
N ARG A 523 44.90 67.35 34.97
CA ARG A 523 46.12 67.64 34.20
C ARG A 523 45.99 67.12 32.79
N CYS A 524 46.42 67.93 31.83
CA CYS A 524 46.68 67.45 30.48
C CYS A 524 48.06 66.81 30.43
N HIS A 525 48.25 65.87 29.52
CA HIS A 525 49.57 65.40 29.16
C HIS A 525 50.42 66.58 28.67
N ASP A 526 51.58 66.76 29.30
CA ASP A 526 52.61 67.70 28.88
C ASP A 526 53.85 66.89 28.46
N PRO A 527 54.27 66.97 27.18
CA PRO A 527 55.44 66.25 26.66
C PRO A 527 56.78 66.77 27.22
N ASN A 528 56.81 67.95 27.86
CA ASN A 528 58.04 68.53 28.43
C ASN A 528 58.30 68.11 29.88
N ILE A 529 57.38 67.36 30.50
CA ILE A 529 57.50 66.92 31.90
C ILE A 529 57.65 65.40 31.90
N THR A 530 58.90 64.92 31.92
CA THR A 530 59.23 63.52 32.14
C THR A 530 59.08 63.23 33.64
N LEU A 531 58.13 62.36 34.00
CA LEU A 531 58.05 61.84 35.37
C LEU A 531 59.24 60.89 35.57
N GLU A 532 60.20 61.27 36.42
CA GLU A 532 61.16 60.31 36.96
C GLU A 532 60.39 59.23 37.73
N SER A 533 60.66 57.98 37.34
CA SER A 533 60.03 56.73 37.78
C SER A 533 60.13 56.50 39.28
#